data_AF-A0A967G598-F1
#
_entry.id   AF-A0A967G598-F1
#
_cell.length_a   1.000
_cell.length_b   1.000
_cell.length_c   1.000
_cell.angle_alpha   90.00
_cell.angle_beta   90.00
_cell.angle_gamma   90.00
#
_symmetry.space_group_name_H-M   'P 1'
#
loop_
_entity.id
_entity.type
_entity.pdbx_description
1 polymer ?
#
loop_
_entity_poly.entity_id
_entity_poly.type
_entity_poly.pdbx_seq_one_letter_code
_entity_poly.pdbx_strand_id
1 'polypeptide(L)'
;RFDQCEGTFNVSGVQADIGASRIVIEDESKFLTNGGDIKVVLAKTPRHNITIATGTGRGLLDYNGNTIVGSFKFSAEKDKGRIVSPYRFERQTTYKDDLKIIRNQNDEGKKVDYLLKEQVIGNSLPEI
;
A
#
# COMPACT_ATOMS: atom_id res chain seq x y z
N ARG A 1 8.09 15.36 2.38
CA ARG A 1 8.70 14.72 1.19
C ARG A 1 10.03 14.14 1.61
N PHE A 2 10.31 12.88 1.25
CA PHE A 2 11.57 12.20 1.53
C PHE A 2 12.27 11.89 0.19
N ASP A 3 13.58 12.09 0.11
CA ASP A 3 14.35 11.80 -1.10
C ASP A 3 15.74 11.27 -0.71
N GLN A 4 16.16 10.17 -1.33
CA GLN A 4 17.48 9.55 -1.16
C GLN A 4 17.87 9.32 0.31
N CYS A 5 16.95 8.77 1.11
CA CYS A 5 17.21 8.44 2.51
C CYS A 5 16.91 6.96 2.81
N GLU A 6 17.52 6.49 3.89
CA GLU A 6 17.42 5.12 4.38
C GLU A 6 16.85 5.14 5.80
N GLY A 7 15.98 4.18 6.12
CA GLY A 7 15.46 4.02 7.47
C GLY A 7 14.07 3.42 7.55
N THR A 8 13.43 3.66 8.69
CA THR A 8 12.05 3.29 8.99
C THR A 8 11.14 4.51 8.85
N PHE A 9 10.05 4.36 8.10
CA PHE A 9 9.15 5.47 7.80
C PHE A 9 7.78 5.20 8.42
N ASN A 10 7.36 6.05 9.37
CA ASN A 10 6.01 6.06 9.90
C ASN A 10 5.41 7.44 9.65
N VAL A 11 4.75 7.58 8.50
CA VAL A 11 4.29 8.86 7.98
C VAL A 11 2.78 8.83 7.86
N SER A 12 2.11 9.78 8.51
CA SER A 12 0.66 9.94 8.43
C SER A 12 0.26 11.38 8.11
N GLY A 13 -0.86 11.53 7.41
CA GLY A 13 -1.49 12.82 7.12
C GLY A 13 -3.02 12.68 7.10
N VAL A 14 -3.75 13.79 7.22
CA VAL A 14 -5.22 13.78 7.13
C VAL A 14 -5.66 14.15 5.71
N GLN A 15 -5.16 15.25 5.18
CA GLN A 15 -5.40 15.69 3.80
C GLN A 15 -4.04 16.12 3.23
N ALA A 16 -3.25 15.16 2.80
CA ALA A 16 -1.87 15.39 2.43
C ALA A 16 -1.39 14.41 1.36
N ASP A 17 -0.57 14.93 0.45
CA ASP A 17 0.19 14.13 -0.48
C ASP A 17 1.52 13.69 0.16
N ILE A 18 1.77 12.39 0.13
CA ILE A 18 2.98 11.79 0.70
C ILE A 18 3.87 11.30 -0.44
N GLY A 19 4.97 12.02 -0.66
CA GLY A 19 6.02 11.64 -1.61
C GLY A 19 7.27 11.15 -0.89
N ALA A 20 7.70 9.92 -1.22
CA ALA A 20 8.99 9.37 -0.85
C ALA A 20 9.68 8.81 -2.11
N SER A 21 10.91 9.26 -2.40
CA SER A 21 11.60 8.95 -3.64
C SER A 21 12.98 8.37 -3.41
N ARG A 22 13.28 7.26 -4.08
CA ARG A 22 14.55 6.53 -3.96
C ARG A 22 14.92 6.26 -2.50
N ILE A 23 13.95 5.76 -1.73
CA ILE A 23 14.17 5.43 -0.32
C ILE A 23 14.60 3.98 -0.15
N VAL A 24 15.36 3.72 0.90
CA VAL A 24 15.69 2.38 1.37
C VAL A 24 14.88 2.09 2.63
N ILE A 25 14.13 0.99 2.63
CA ILE A 25 13.37 0.52 3.78
C ILE A 25 14.26 -0.39 4.62
N GLU A 26 14.52 0.02 5.87
CA GLU A 26 15.34 -0.74 6.83
C GLU A 26 14.52 -1.55 7.83
N ASP A 27 13.23 -1.23 7.99
CA ASP A 27 12.28 -1.98 8.82
C ASP A 27 10.82 -1.72 8.38
N GLU A 28 9.84 -2.36 9.01
CA GLU A 28 8.41 -2.17 8.74
C GLU A 28 8.04 -0.68 8.68
N SER A 29 7.50 -0.27 7.54
CA SER A 29 7.22 1.14 7.24
C SER A 29 5.78 1.36 6.77
N LYS A 30 5.21 2.51 7.13
CA LYS A 30 3.81 2.89 6.92
C LYS A 30 3.71 4.29 6.35
N PHE A 31 2.93 4.43 5.28
CA PHE A 31 2.57 5.69 4.66
C PHE A 31 1.06 5.76 4.56
N LEU A 32 0.45 6.67 5.33
CA LEU A 32 -1.00 6.71 5.53
C LEU A 32 -1.54 8.11 5.29
N THR A 33 -2.64 8.25 4.56
CA THR A 33 -3.36 9.53 4.47
C THR A 33 -4.86 9.31 4.38
N ASN A 34 -5.70 10.22 4.91
CA ASN A 34 -7.14 10.07 4.72
C ASN A 34 -7.59 10.54 3.33
N GLY A 35 -7.01 11.64 2.87
CA GLY A 35 -7.15 12.11 1.51
C GLY A 35 -5.83 12.63 0.95
N GLY A 36 -5.62 12.39 -0.33
CA GLY A 36 -4.38 12.71 -1.03
C GLY A 36 -3.69 11.48 -1.59
N ASP A 37 -2.66 11.75 -2.39
CA ASP A 37 -1.91 10.74 -3.10
C ASP A 37 -0.66 10.32 -2.31
N ILE A 38 -0.36 9.02 -2.33
CA ILE A 38 0.87 8.47 -1.78
C ILE A 38 1.68 7.88 -2.92
N LYS A 39 2.91 8.37 -3.10
CA LYS A 39 3.87 7.81 -4.05
C LYS A 39 5.16 7.45 -3.31
N VAL A 40 5.46 6.16 -3.28
CA VAL A 40 6.70 5.60 -2.74
C VAL A 40 7.50 5.00 -3.90
N VAL A 41 8.71 5.52 -4.13
CA VAL A 41 9.66 5.01 -5.11
C VAL A 41 10.86 4.43 -4.36
N LEU A 42 11.16 3.16 -4.60
CA LEU A 42 12.22 2.44 -3.89
C LEU A 42 13.58 2.64 -4.54
N ALA A 43 14.64 2.72 -3.72
CA ALA A 43 16.01 2.65 -4.19
C ALA A 43 16.49 1.21 -4.40
N LYS A 44 15.96 0.24 -3.63
CA LYS A 44 16.28 -1.19 -3.75
C LYS A 44 15.06 -2.06 -3.41
N THR A 45 15.07 -3.33 -3.82
CA THR A 45 14.06 -4.31 -3.40
C THR A 45 13.98 -4.37 -1.86
N PRO A 46 12.79 -4.18 -1.27
CA PRO A 46 12.65 -4.13 0.18
C PRO A 46 12.70 -5.54 0.76
N ARG A 47 13.26 -5.68 1.96
CA ARG A 47 13.25 -6.95 2.74
C ARG A 47 12.25 -6.93 3.89
N HIS A 48 11.59 -5.80 4.08
CA HIS A 48 10.65 -5.52 5.17
C HIS A 48 9.31 -5.07 4.61
N ASN A 49 8.27 -5.18 5.41
CA ASN A 49 6.91 -4.84 5.01
C ASN A 49 6.73 -3.34 4.79
N ILE A 50 5.97 -3.00 3.75
CA ILE A 50 5.58 -1.63 3.45
C ILE A 50 4.06 -1.59 3.39
N THR A 51 3.44 -0.71 4.18
CA THR A 51 2.01 -0.41 4.09
C THR A 51 1.81 0.96 3.47
N ILE A 52 1.00 1.02 2.41
CA ILE A 52 0.52 2.26 1.80
C ILE A 52 -0.99 2.24 1.85
N ALA A 53 -1.60 3.27 2.46
CA ALA A 53 -3.05 3.37 2.53
C ALA A 53 -3.51 4.82 2.36
N THR A 54 -4.44 5.02 1.44
CA THR A 54 -5.17 6.29 1.27
C THR A 54 -6.66 6.02 1.21
N GLY A 55 -7.47 6.90 1.80
CA GLY A 55 -8.92 6.77 1.80
C GLY A 55 -9.52 7.25 0.50
N THR A 56 -9.06 8.43 0.10
CA THR A 56 -9.41 9.07 -1.16
C THR A 56 -8.12 9.53 -1.84
N GLY A 57 -7.87 9.02 -3.04
CA GLY A 57 -6.63 9.29 -3.78
C GLY A 57 -5.99 8.00 -4.30
N ARG A 58 -4.73 8.11 -4.70
CA ARG A 58 -3.94 7.02 -5.27
C ARG A 58 -2.79 6.63 -4.35
N GLY A 59 -2.69 5.34 -4.04
CA GLY A 59 -1.47 4.74 -3.52
C GLY A 59 -0.64 4.11 -4.64
N LEU A 60 0.64 4.46 -4.74
CA LEU A 60 1.58 3.88 -5.70
C LEU A 60 2.86 3.44 -4.99
N LEU A 61 3.19 2.15 -5.14
CA LEU A 61 4.51 1.59 -4.84
C LEU A 61 5.24 1.33 -6.16
N ASP A 62 6.33 2.05 -6.37
CA ASP A 62 7.18 1.94 -7.55
C ASP A 62 8.52 1.31 -7.16
N TYR A 63 8.77 0.12 -7.69
CA TYR A 63 10.03 -0.60 -7.47
C TYR A 63 11.20 0.02 -8.24
N ASN A 64 10.96 0.99 -9.13
CA ASN A 64 12.00 1.74 -9.83
C ASN A 64 13.01 0.84 -10.58
N GLY A 65 12.51 -0.21 -11.23
CA GLY A 65 13.33 -1.20 -11.95
C GLY A 65 13.96 -2.29 -11.07
N ASN A 66 13.82 -2.21 -9.75
CA ASN A 66 14.27 -3.28 -8.85
C ASN A 66 13.40 -4.53 -8.98
N THR A 67 13.95 -5.69 -8.62
CA THR A 67 13.23 -6.96 -8.61
C THR A 67 12.00 -6.88 -7.71
N ILE A 68 10.83 -7.18 -8.27
CA ILE A 68 9.58 -7.31 -7.52
C ILE A 68 9.52 -8.76 -7.02
N VAL A 69 9.56 -8.95 -5.71
CA VAL A 69 9.51 -10.26 -5.04
C VAL A 69 8.79 -10.12 -3.70
N GLY A 70 8.05 -11.15 -3.31
CA GLY A 70 7.34 -11.22 -2.04
C GLY A 70 5.84 -11.45 -2.20
N SER A 71 5.12 -11.29 -1.10
CA SER A 71 3.67 -11.45 -1.00
C SER A 71 2.99 -10.09 -0.97
N PHE A 72 1.98 -9.90 -1.81
CA PHE A 72 1.30 -8.61 -1.95
C PHE A 72 -0.20 -8.77 -1.72
N LYS A 73 -0.75 -7.87 -0.90
CA LYS A 73 -2.17 -7.78 -0.59
C LYS A 73 -2.69 -6.40 -0.94
N PHE A 74 -3.67 -6.33 -1.83
CA PHE A 74 -4.28 -5.09 -2.28
C PHE A 74 -5.75 -5.07 -1.91
N SER A 75 -6.22 -3.95 -1.35
CA SER A 75 -7.65 -3.73 -1.10
C SER A 75 -8.10 -2.39 -1.65
N ALA A 76 -9.30 -2.36 -2.23
CA ALA A 76 -9.96 -1.14 -2.68
C ALA A 76 -11.49 -1.34 -2.67
N GLU A 77 -12.26 -0.27 -2.50
CA GLU A 77 -13.73 -0.36 -2.55
C GLU A 77 -14.19 -0.88 -3.92
N LYS A 78 -15.10 -1.86 -3.95
CA LYS A 78 -15.35 -2.70 -5.12
C LYS A 78 -15.79 -1.94 -6.37
N ASP A 79 -16.61 -0.90 -6.20
CA ASP A 79 -17.20 -0.15 -7.31
C ASP A 79 -16.61 1.26 -7.47
N LYS A 80 -15.63 1.63 -6.63
CA LYS A 80 -15.00 2.96 -6.65
C LYS A 80 -13.48 2.92 -6.81
N GLY A 81 -12.86 1.82 -6.40
CA GLY A 81 -11.43 1.63 -6.40
C GLY A 81 -10.94 0.86 -7.62
N ARG A 82 -9.66 1.05 -7.95
CA ARG A 82 -8.98 0.29 -9.00
C ARG A 82 -7.65 -0.23 -8.48
N ILE A 83 -7.45 -1.53 -8.60
CA ILE A 83 -6.19 -2.21 -8.26
C ILE A 83 -5.49 -2.58 -9.57
N VAL A 84 -4.24 -2.15 -9.74
CA VAL A 84 -3.40 -2.44 -10.91
C VAL A 84 -2.08 -3.02 -10.43
N SER A 85 -1.65 -4.11 -11.07
CA SER A 85 -0.37 -4.77 -10.85
C SER A 85 0.20 -5.18 -12.22
N PRO A 86 1.53 -5.12 -12.42
CA PRO A 86 2.16 -5.67 -13.62
C PRO A 86 2.14 -7.21 -13.64
N TYR A 87 1.81 -7.85 -12.51
CA TYR A 87 1.69 -9.30 -12.39
C TYR A 87 0.24 -9.73 -12.24
N ARG A 88 -0.04 -10.98 -12.63
CA ARG A 88 -1.35 -11.58 -12.49
C ARG A 88 -1.65 -11.85 -11.02
N PHE A 89 -2.88 -11.53 -10.60
CA PHE A 89 -3.38 -11.91 -9.27
C PHE A 89 -3.69 -13.40 -9.21
N GLU A 90 -3.28 -14.03 -8.11
CA GLU A 90 -3.54 -15.43 -7.81
C GLU A 90 -4.92 -15.61 -7.17
N ARG A 91 -5.29 -14.70 -6.26
CA ARG A 91 -6.59 -14.70 -5.59
C ARG A 91 -7.28 -13.36 -5.74
N GLN A 92 -8.59 -13.40 -5.96
CA GLN A 92 -9.46 -12.23 -5.98
C GLN A 92 -10.76 -12.58 -5.26
N THR A 93 -11.13 -11.81 -4.23
CA THR A 93 -12.36 -12.01 -3.46
C THR A 93 -13.05 -10.68 -3.19
N THR A 94 -14.32 -10.75 -2.79
CA THR A 94 -15.05 -9.60 -2.23
C THR A 94 -15.34 -9.88 -0.77
N TYR A 95 -15.21 -8.86 0.08
CA TYR A 95 -15.55 -8.95 1.49
C TYR A 95 -16.22 -7.66 1.96
N LYS A 96 -17.07 -7.76 2.99
CA LYS A 96 -17.72 -6.61 3.63
C LYS A 96 -16.91 -6.17 4.83
N ASP A 97 -16.53 -4.90 4.86
CA ASP A 97 -15.75 -4.33 5.96
C ASP A 97 -16.17 -2.90 6.22
N ASP A 98 -15.95 -2.43 7.44
CA ASP A 98 -16.10 -1.03 7.85
C ASP A 98 -14.76 -0.27 7.84
N LEU A 99 -13.62 -0.92 7.53
CA LEU A 99 -12.25 -0.39 7.43
C LEU A 99 -12.08 1.02 8.03
N LYS A 100 -11.99 1.05 9.37
CA LYS A 100 -11.87 2.26 10.19
C LYS A 100 -10.56 3.03 10.01
N ILE A 101 -9.59 2.46 9.30
CA ILE A 101 -8.24 3.03 9.14
C ILE A 101 -8.31 4.44 8.53
N ILE A 102 -9.39 4.77 7.80
CA ILE A 102 -9.46 6.01 7.03
C ILE A 102 -10.79 6.77 7.09
N ARG A 103 -11.85 6.21 7.72
CA ARG A 103 -13.17 6.87 7.70
C ARG A 103 -13.36 7.85 8.86
N ASN A 104 -13.92 9.00 8.51
CA ASN A 104 -14.40 10.03 9.44
C ASN A 104 -15.42 9.42 10.42
N GLN A 105 -15.50 9.95 11.65
CA GLN A 105 -16.37 9.47 12.74
C GLN A 105 -17.88 9.44 12.39
N ASN A 106 -18.30 10.00 11.25
CA ASN A 106 -19.70 10.13 10.86
C ASN A 106 -20.27 8.91 10.10
N ASP A 107 -19.45 7.90 9.76
CA ASP A 107 -19.85 6.69 9.01
C ASP A 107 -19.86 5.41 9.87
N GLU A 108 -20.05 5.55 11.20
CA GLU A 108 -20.03 4.41 12.12
C GLU A 108 -21.05 3.32 11.71
N GLY A 109 -20.52 2.13 11.38
CA GLY A 109 -21.30 0.92 11.12
C GLY A 109 -21.68 0.65 9.66
N LYS A 110 -21.38 1.56 8.71
CA LYS A 110 -21.67 1.29 7.29
C LYS A 110 -20.59 0.40 6.68
N LYS A 111 -20.89 -0.90 6.57
CA LYS A 111 -20.05 -1.85 5.84
C LYS A 111 -20.17 -1.59 4.34
N VAL A 112 -19.04 -1.53 3.64
CA VAL A 112 -18.99 -1.49 2.18
C VAL A 112 -18.30 -2.73 1.64
N ASP A 113 -18.58 -3.05 0.38
CA ASP A 113 -17.91 -4.15 -0.33
C ASP A 113 -16.51 -3.70 -0.80
N TYR A 114 -15.49 -4.48 -0.44
CA TYR A 114 -14.12 -4.30 -0.86
C TYR A 114 -13.68 -5.45 -1.76
N LEU A 115 -12.88 -5.12 -2.78
CA LEU A 115 -12.11 -6.09 -3.54
C LEU A 115 -10.81 -6.35 -2.79
N LEU A 116 -10.52 -7.63 -2.54
CA LEU A 116 -9.22 -8.09 -2.11
C LEU A 116 -8.54 -8.79 -3.28
N LYS A 117 -7.31 -8.39 -3.62
CA LYS A 117 -6.47 -9.09 -4.59
C LYS A 117 -5.13 -9.44 -3.97
N GLU A 118 -4.69 -10.68 -4.22
CA GLU A 118 -3.46 -11.22 -3.67
C GLU A 118 -2.60 -11.82 -4.78
N GLN A 119 -1.30 -11.71 -4.61
CA GLN A 119 -0.30 -12.31 -5.50
C GLN A 119 0.98 -12.59 -4.72
N VAL A 120 1.66 -13.68 -5.07
CA VAL A 120 3.03 -13.98 -4.68
C VAL A 120 3.91 -13.87 -5.92
N ILE A 121 5.06 -13.21 -5.81
CA ILE A 121 6.00 -13.06 -6.92
C ILE A 121 7.36 -13.59 -6.48
N GLY A 122 7.92 -14.49 -7.29
CA GLY A 122 9.17 -15.20 -7.02
C GLY A 122 9.02 -16.27 -5.94
N ASN A 123 10.13 -16.94 -5.62
CA ASN A 123 10.20 -17.69 -4.37
C ASN A 123 10.20 -16.65 -3.26
N SER A 124 9.04 -16.41 -2.63
CA SER A 124 9.01 -15.80 -1.30
C SER A 124 9.94 -16.67 -0.46
N LEU A 125 11.17 -16.20 -0.22
CA LEU A 125 12.16 -16.95 0.54
C LEU A 125 11.46 -17.43 1.81
N PRO A 126 11.51 -18.74 2.13
CA PRO A 126 11.01 -19.19 3.42
C PRO A 126 11.72 -18.35 4.49
N GLU A 127 10.94 -17.82 5.43
CA GLU A 127 11.50 -17.27 6.66
C GLU A 127 12.45 -18.34 7.22
N ILE A 128 13.73 -17.99 7.38
CA ILE A 128 14.72 -18.81 8.09
C ILE A 128 14.53 -18.52 9.58
#